data_AF-A0A2H5ZQ71-F1
#
_entry.id   AF-A0A2H5ZQ71-F1
#
_cell.length_a   1.000
_cell.length_b   1.000
_cell.length_c   1.000
_cell.angle_alpha   90.00
_cell.angle_beta   90.00
_cell.angle_gamma   90.00
#
_symmetry.space_group_name_H-M   'P 1'
#
loop_
_entity.id
_entity.type
_entity.pdbx_description
1 polymer ?
#
loop_
_entity_poly.entity_id
_entity_poly.type
_entity_poly.pdbx_seq_one_letter_code
_entity_poly.pdbx_strand_id
1 'polypeptide(L)'
;MKRCIYCGHIRFPPALLCPRCWSEAHEWALLSGRGRVFSWVVVHQSQHPAFNADTPYNVAIVELDEGPRLHTQIVECPLDQIRIGMPVEVVFEKVRDDVALPKFRPRRRE
;
A
#
# COMPACT_ATOMS: atom_id res chain seq x y z
N MET A 1 -9.54 5.16 -4.41
CA MET A 1 -8.42 5.71 -5.22
C MET A 1 -8.96 6.58 -6.35
N LYS A 2 -8.21 7.56 -6.89
CA LYS A 2 -8.69 8.35 -8.04
C LYS A 2 -8.66 7.52 -9.33
N ARG A 3 -9.79 7.49 -10.04
CA ARG A 3 -9.97 6.87 -11.36
C ARG A 3 -10.34 7.93 -12.38
N CYS A 4 -9.65 7.94 -13.53
CA CYS A 4 -10.01 8.82 -14.66
C CYS A 4 -11.32 8.34 -15.30
N ILE A 5 -12.30 9.24 -15.48
CA ILE A 5 -13.61 8.86 -16.07
C ILE A 5 -13.51 8.53 -17.55
N TYR A 6 -12.54 9.12 -18.28
CA TYR A 6 -12.39 8.93 -19.72
C TYR A 6 -11.67 7.64 -20.10
N CYS A 7 -10.52 7.34 -19.48
CA CYS A 7 -9.70 6.18 -19.85
C CYS A 7 -9.65 5.07 -18.80
N GLY A 8 -10.35 5.24 -17.67
CA GLY A 8 -10.41 4.24 -16.60
C GLY A 8 -9.12 4.06 -15.79
N HIS A 9 -8.04 4.80 -16.11
CA HIS A 9 -6.77 4.66 -15.40
C HIS A 9 -6.90 5.02 -13.92
N ILE A 10 -6.48 4.10 -13.05
CA ILE A 10 -6.47 4.27 -11.59
C ILE A 10 -5.03 4.63 -11.19
N ARG A 11 -4.89 5.69 -10.38
CA ARG A 11 -3.56 6.21 -10.00
C ARG A 11 -3.40 6.47 -8.51
N PHE A 12 -2.19 6.27 -8.04
CA PHE A 12 -1.68 6.78 -6.77
C PHE A 12 -0.20 7.16 -6.93
N PRO A 13 0.28 8.27 -6.33
CA PRO A 13 -0.50 9.27 -5.58
C PRO A 13 -1.53 10.04 -6.43
N PRO A 14 -2.57 10.62 -5.81
CA PRO A 14 -3.52 11.48 -6.52
C PRO A 14 -2.82 12.72 -7.11
N ALA A 15 -3.22 13.16 -8.30
CA ALA A 15 -2.93 14.52 -8.79
C ALA A 15 -4.12 15.05 -9.61
N LEU A 16 -3.96 16.24 -10.18
CA LEU A 16 -4.98 16.91 -11.00
C LEU A 16 -5.22 16.19 -12.33
N LEU A 17 -4.16 15.89 -13.09
CA LEU A 17 -4.25 15.39 -14.46
C LEU A 17 -4.04 13.87 -14.53
N CYS A 18 -4.80 13.21 -15.40
CA CYS A 18 -4.56 11.81 -15.75
C CYS A 18 -3.26 11.69 -16.56
N PRO A 19 -2.27 10.88 -16.15
CA PRO A 19 -1.00 10.77 -16.87
C PRO A 19 -1.12 10.05 -18.22
N ARG A 20 -2.28 9.47 -18.53
CA ARG A 20 -2.52 8.71 -19.77
C ARG A 20 -3.23 9.52 -20.85
N CYS A 21 -4.18 10.38 -20.45
CA CYS A 21 -5.02 11.14 -21.39
C CYS A 21 -5.14 12.64 -21.06
N TRP A 22 -4.46 13.12 -20.02
CA TRP A 22 -4.43 14.52 -19.61
C TRP A 22 -5.77 15.14 -19.18
N SER A 23 -6.82 14.34 -19.05
CA SER A 23 -8.08 14.82 -18.49
C SER A 23 -7.95 15.17 -17.00
N GLU A 24 -8.66 16.22 -16.57
CA GLU A 24 -8.88 16.57 -15.16
C GLU A 24 -10.05 15.81 -14.54
N ALA A 25 -10.86 15.15 -15.35
CA ALA A 25 -12.09 14.52 -14.90
C ALA A 25 -11.80 13.15 -14.25
N HIS A 26 -12.02 13.11 -12.93
CA HIS A 26 -11.76 11.95 -12.10
C HIS A 26 -12.91 11.73 -11.12
N GLU A 27 -13.01 10.50 -10.64
CA GLU A 27 -13.92 10.09 -9.59
C GLU A 27 -13.17 9.23 -8.55
N TRP A 28 -13.81 9.01 -7.40
CA TRP A 28 -13.32 8.08 -6.39
C TRP A 28 -13.83 6.67 -6.69
N ALA A 29 -12.90 5.74 -6.88
CA ALA A 29 -13.19 4.32 -7.00
C ALA A 29 -12.84 3.58 -5.71
N LEU A 30 -13.77 2.75 -5.23
CA LEU A 30 -13.49 1.76 -4.19
C LEU A 30 -12.64 0.64 -4.82
N LEU A 31 -11.55 0.27 -4.16
CA LEU A 31 -10.67 -0.83 -4.61
C LEU A 31 -10.92 -2.05 -3.74
N SER A 32 -10.55 -3.23 -4.23
CA SER A 32 -10.70 -4.51 -3.53
C SER A 32 -9.91 -4.61 -2.23
N GLY A 33 -8.89 -3.77 -2.06
CA GLY A 33 -7.95 -3.85 -0.94
C GLY A 33 -6.97 -5.01 -1.05
N ARG A 34 -6.94 -5.72 -2.17
CA ARG A 34 -6.01 -6.84 -2.41
C ARG A 34 -4.82 -6.40 -3.25
N GLY A 35 -3.72 -7.12 -3.09
CA GLY A 35 -2.54 -6.91 -3.91
C GLY A 35 -1.46 -7.96 -3.67
N ARG A 36 -0.27 -7.64 -4.13
CA ARG A 36 0.94 -8.45 -3.97
C ARG A 36 2.11 -7.61 -3.54
N VAL A 37 3.01 -8.19 -2.74
CA VAL A 37 4.29 -7.56 -2.41
C VAL A 37 5.10 -7.40 -3.70
N PHE A 38 5.30 -6.16 -4.14
CA PHE A 38 6.13 -5.83 -5.30
C PHE A 38 7.61 -5.81 -4.94
N SER A 39 7.95 -5.19 -3.81
CA SER A 39 9.31 -5.12 -3.25
C SER A 39 9.22 -4.86 -1.75
N TRP A 40 10.27 -5.17 -0.99
CA TRP A 40 10.34 -4.91 0.45
C TRP A 40 11.78 -4.85 0.94
N VAL A 41 11.96 -4.21 2.10
CA VAL A 41 13.21 -4.15 2.85
C VAL A 41 12.92 -4.35 4.33
N VAL A 42 13.93 -4.77 5.10
CA VAL A 42 13.90 -4.68 6.57
C VAL A 42 14.89 -3.62 7.00
N VAL A 43 14.40 -2.67 7.78
CA VAL A 43 15.18 -1.61 8.39
C VAL A 43 15.68 -2.13 9.74
N HIS A 44 16.99 -2.41 9.80
CA HIS A 44 17.67 -2.89 11.02
C HIS A 44 18.21 -1.77 11.90
N GLN A 45 18.32 -0.55 11.36
CA GLN A 45 18.77 0.64 12.08
C GLN A 45 17.88 1.81 11.67
N SER A 46 16.98 2.21 12.57
CA SER A 46 16.12 3.36 12.31
C SER A 46 16.93 4.66 12.26
N GLN A 47 16.65 5.49 11.26
CA GLN A 47 17.21 6.84 11.13
C GLN A 47 16.32 7.92 11.77
N HIS A 48 15.11 7.56 12.21
CA HIS A 48 14.16 8.50 12.78
C HIS A 48 13.66 8.01 14.15
N PRO A 49 13.76 8.80 15.24
CA PRO A 49 13.46 8.34 16.60
C PRO A 49 12.08 7.70 16.78
N ALA A 50 11.08 8.16 16.03
CA ALA A 50 9.73 7.62 16.09
C ALA A 50 9.61 6.12 15.73
N PHE A 51 10.59 5.54 15.05
CA PHE A 51 10.59 4.11 14.66
C PHE A 51 11.63 3.27 15.43
N ASN A 52 12.30 3.85 16.42
CA ASN A 52 13.33 3.13 17.19
C ASN A 52 12.73 1.94 17.95
N ALA A 53 11.53 2.10 18.51
CA ALA A 53 10.83 1.04 19.24
C ALA A 53 10.41 -0.14 18.35
N ASP A 54 10.22 0.10 17.05
CA ASP A 54 9.78 -0.89 16.09
C ASP A 54 10.94 -1.60 15.38
N THR A 55 12.19 -1.25 15.69
CA THR A 55 13.35 -1.82 15.00
C THR A 55 13.64 -3.26 15.48
N PRO A 56 13.79 -4.26 14.59
CA PRO A 56 13.69 -4.18 13.13
C PRO A 56 12.24 -4.19 12.62
N TYR A 57 11.96 -3.39 11.58
CA TYR A 57 10.66 -3.35 10.91
C TYR A 57 10.80 -3.48 9.39
N ASN A 58 9.73 -3.90 8.71
CA ASN A 58 9.71 -3.89 7.24
C ASN A 58 9.13 -2.59 6.68
N VAL A 59 9.58 -2.25 5.48
CA VAL A 59 8.91 -1.32 4.57
C VAL A 59 8.68 -2.07 3.26
N ALA A 60 7.44 -2.09 2.80
CA ALA A 60 7.03 -2.81 1.61
C ALA A 60 6.36 -1.87 0.60
N ILE A 61 6.50 -2.23 -0.66
CA ILE A 61 5.71 -1.70 -1.76
C ILE A 61 4.73 -2.80 -2.16
N VAL A 62 3.43 -2.52 -2.03
CA VAL A 62 2.36 -3.43 -2.47
C VAL A 62 1.77 -2.90 -3.77
N GLU A 63 1.77 -3.74 -4.80
CA GLU A 63 1.01 -3.51 -6.03
C GLU A 63 -0.40 -4.05 -5.85
N LEU A 64 -1.40 -3.16 -5.90
CA LEU A 64 -2.80 -3.52 -5.79
C LEU A 64 -3.25 -4.27 -7.04
N ASP A 65 -4.28 -5.12 -6.91
CA ASP A 65 -4.86 -5.86 -8.04
C ASP A 65 -5.33 -4.91 -9.17
N GLU A 66 -5.71 -3.66 -8.84
CA GLU A 66 -6.12 -2.64 -9.81
C GLU A 66 -4.95 -1.83 -10.41
N GLY A 67 -3.71 -2.08 -10.00
CA GLY A 67 -2.49 -1.53 -10.59
C GLY A 67 -1.66 -0.53 -9.76
N PRO A 68 -2.24 0.39 -8.94
CA PRO A 68 -1.44 1.33 -8.15
C PRO A 68 -0.53 0.64 -7.14
N ARG A 69 0.58 1.31 -6.80
CA ARG A 69 1.52 0.86 -5.78
C ARG A 69 1.48 1.72 -4.53
N LEU A 70 1.52 1.09 -3.36
CA LEU A 70 1.49 1.72 -2.05
C LEU A 70 2.73 1.39 -1.25
N HIS A 71 3.32 2.41 -0.62
CA HIS A 71 4.34 2.22 0.41
C HIS A 71 3.63 1.96 1.75
N THR A 72 4.01 0.89 2.42
CA THR A 72 3.27 0.35 3.57
C THR A 72 4.17 -0.58 4.39
N GLN A 73 3.62 -1.17 5.45
CA GLN A 73 4.20 -2.34 6.12
C GLN A 73 3.35 -3.58 5.84
N ILE A 74 4.00 -4.75 5.85
CA ILE A 74 3.35 -6.05 6.00
C ILE A 74 3.30 -6.38 7.49
N VAL A 75 2.10 -6.56 8.02
CA VAL A 75 1.81 -6.93 9.41
C VAL A 75 1.28 -8.36 9.48
N GLU A 76 1.19 -8.91 10.69
CA GLU A 76 0.77 -10.30 10.92
C GLU A 76 1.61 -11.32 10.11
N CYS A 77 2.88 -10.98 9.84
CA CYS A 77 3.82 -11.79 9.06
C CYS A 77 5.23 -11.64 9.65
N PRO A 78 5.91 -12.74 10.00
CA PRO A 78 7.33 -12.69 10.37
C PRO A 78 8.17 -12.08 9.24
N LEU A 79 9.16 -11.26 9.61
CA LEU A 79 9.96 -10.48 8.65
C LEU A 79 10.70 -11.37 7.63
N ASP A 80 11.15 -12.55 8.07
CA ASP A 80 11.85 -13.55 7.26
C ASP A 80 10.93 -14.34 6.32
N GLN A 81 9.61 -14.17 6.44
CA GLN A 81 8.62 -14.82 5.57
C GLN A 81 8.09 -13.90 4.45
N ILE A 82 8.36 -12.59 4.53
CA ILE A 82 7.95 -11.65 3.49
C ILE A 82 8.67 -12.00 2.17
N ARG A 83 7.92 -12.11 1.09
CA ARG A 83 8.46 -12.47 -0.24
C ARG A 83 7.78 -11.68 -1.34
N ILE A 84 8.54 -11.34 -2.38
CA ILE A 84 7.99 -10.75 -3.61
C ILE A 84 6.91 -11.69 -4.17
N GLY A 85 5.79 -11.12 -4.62
CA GLY A 85 4.63 -11.84 -5.14
C GLY A 85 3.68 -12.40 -4.09
N MET A 86 4.00 -12.30 -2.78
CA MET A 86 3.11 -12.74 -1.70
C MET A 86 1.74 -12.05 -1.82
N PRO A 87 0.63 -12.80 -1.87
CA PRO A 87 -0.71 -12.21 -1.88
C PRO A 87 -1.02 -11.61 -0.52
N VAL A 88 -1.50 -10.38 -0.52
CA VAL A 88 -1.82 -9.61 0.68
C VAL A 88 -3.17 -8.92 0.56
N GLU A 89 -3.75 -8.57 1.70
CA GLU A 89 -4.97 -7.78 1.81
C GLU A 89 -4.78 -6.64 2.80
N VAL A 90 -5.48 -5.53 2.56
CA VAL A 90 -5.38 -4.31 3.36
C VAL A 90 -6.00 -4.52 4.74
N VAL A 91 -5.34 -3.97 5.74
CA VAL A 91 -5.87 -3.74 7.08
C VAL A 91 -5.61 -2.29 7.46
N PHE A 92 -6.43 -1.73 8.34
CA PHE A 92 -6.28 -0.35 8.77
C PHE A 92 -5.84 -0.33 10.23
N GLU A 93 -4.61 0.14 10.46
CA GLU A 93 -4.08 0.31 11.82
C GLU A 93 -4.37 1.72 12.30
N LYS A 94 -5.05 1.83 13.44
CA LYS A 94 -5.36 3.10 14.08
C LYS A 94 -4.09 3.62 14.77
N VAL A 95 -3.52 4.73 14.27
CA VAL A 95 -2.30 5.35 14.84
C VAL A 95 -2.61 6.54 15.74
N ARG A 96 -3.80 7.13 15.59
CA ARG A 96 -4.38 8.18 16.46
C ARG A 96 -5.89 8.04 16.44
N ASP A 97 -6.60 8.80 17.29
CA ASP A 97 -8.05 8.68 17.40
C ASP A 97 -8.82 8.92 16.11
N ASP A 98 -8.28 9.78 15.24
CA ASP A 98 -8.84 10.24 13.99
C ASP A 98 -8.05 9.77 12.75
N VAL A 99 -6.93 9.05 12.95
CA VAL A 99 -6.04 8.63 11.85
C VAL A 99 -5.82 7.12 11.86
N ALA A 100 -6.17 6.49 10.73
CA ALA A 100 -5.81 5.12 10.43
C ALA A 100 -4.89 5.07 9.20
N LEU A 101 -3.84 4.26 9.26
CA LEU A 101 -2.94 4.01 8.15
C LEU A 101 -3.26 2.67 7.49
N PRO A 102 -3.30 2.59 6.14
CA PRO A 102 -3.39 1.32 5.46
C PRO A 102 -2.09 0.55 5.66
N LYS A 103 -2.20 -0.64 6.23
CA LYS A 103 -1.17 -1.69 6.26
C LYS A 103 -1.67 -2.90 5.47
N PHE A 104 -0.83 -3.92 5.30
CA PHE A 104 -1.22 -5.13 4.58
C PHE A 104 -0.85 -6.38 5.37
N ARG A 105 -1.64 -7.44 5.28
CA ARG A 105 -1.30 -8.74 5.88
C ARG A 105 -1.36 -9.85 4.82
N PRO A 106 -0.70 -11.00 5.03
CA PRO A 106 -0.84 -12.15 4.14
C PRO A 106 -2.30 -12.55 3.97
N ARG A 107 -2.74 -12.72 2.72
CA ARG A 107 -4.11 -13.16 2.43
C ARG A 107 -4.25 -14.64 2.78
N ARG A 108 -5.25 -14.99 3.59
CA ARG A 108 -5.57 -16.39 3.86
C ARG A 108 -5.98 -17.07 2.56
N ARG A 109 -5.50 -18.29 2.33
CA ARG A 109 -6.01 -19.13 1.23
C ARG A 109 -7.37 -19.66 1.68
N GLU A 110 -8.39 -19.40 0.88
CA GLU A 110 -9.68 -20.11 0.93
C GLU A 110 -9.50 -21.53 0.36
#